data_AF-A0A7W1L9L4-F1
#
_entry.id   AF-A0A7W1L9L4-F1
#
_cell.length_a   1.000
_cell.length_b   1.000
_cell.length_c   1.000
_cell.angle_alpha   90.00
_cell.angle_beta   90.00
_cell.angle_gamma   90.00
#
_symmetry.space_group_name_H-M   'P 1'
#
loop_
_entity.id
_entity.type
_entity.pdbx_description
1 polymer ?
#
loop_
_entity_poly.entity_id
_entity_poly.type
_entity_poly.pdbx_seq_one_letter_code
_entity_poly.pdbx_strand_id
1 'polypeptide(L)'
;MTDLKSKIQNLISKIQNGLIVSCQAPANSPLCKPEIIAALAETAEQNGAVGVRIDSPDHILAVKQVVRVPILGIYKVVSASSEVY
;
A
#
# COMPACT_ATOMS: atom_id res chain seq x y z
N MET A 1 20.99 -13.38 -11.97
CA MET A 1 20.49 -13.48 -10.58
C MET A 1 20.95 -12.34 -9.66
N THR A 2 21.91 -11.50 -10.09
CA THR A 2 22.52 -10.40 -9.33
C THR A 2 21.66 -9.13 -9.23
N ASP A 3 20.77 -8.90 -10.20
CA ASP A 3 19.98 -7.66 -10.32
C ASP A 3 18.83 -7.54 -9.30
N LEU A 4 18.05 -8.61 -9.09
CA LEU A 4 16.91 -8.57 -8.16
C LEU A 4 17.35 -8.39 -6.70
N LYS A 5 18.41 -9.08 -6.28
CA LYS A 5 18.95 -8.94 -4.92
C LYS A 5 19.40 -7.50 -4.65
N SER A 6 20.10 -6.89 -5.61
CA SER A 6 20.55 -5.50 -5.49
C SER A 6 19.36 -4.52 -5.42
N LYS A 7 18.34 -4.72 -6.26
CA LYS A 7 17.10 -3.92 -6.20
C LYS A 7 16.38 -4.02 -4.85
N ILE A 8 16.28 -5.23 -4.29
CA ILE A 8 15.67 -5.45 -2.97
C ILE A 8 16.51 -4.78 -1.87
N GLN A 9 17.84 -4.91 -1.90
CA GLN A 9 18.71 -4.25 -0.92
C GLN A 9 18.58 -2.73 -0.97
N ASN A 10 18.55 -2.14 -2.18
CA ASN A 10 18.31 -0.72 -2.37
C ASN A 10 16.93 -0.29 -1.85
N LEU A 11 15.89 -1.10 -2.08
CA LEU A 11 14.55 -0.84 -1.55
C LEU A 11 14.54 -0.87 -0.01
N ILE A 12 15.14 -1.91 0.60
CA ILE A 12 15.23 -2.05 2.06
C ILE A 12 15.93 -0.85 2.67
N SER A 13 17.06 -0.43 2.10
CA SER A 13 17.79 0.75 2.56
C SER A 13 16.94 2.02 2.50
N LYS A 14 16.10 2.19 1.48
CA LYS A 14 15.21 3.37 1.34
C LYS A 14 14.07 3.42 2.36
N ILE A 15 13.60 2.27 2.84
CA ILE A 15 12.48 2.19 3.80
C ILE A 15 12.95 1.97 5.25
N GLN A 16 14.24 1.75 5.47
CA GLN A 16 14.79 1.46 6.79
C GLN A 16 14.53 2.61 7.76
N ASN A 17 14.06 2.27 8.97
CA ASN A 17 13.70 3.23 10.03
C ASN A 17 12.60 4.24 9.66
N GLY A 18 11.90 4.05 8.54
CA GLY A 18 10.76 4.89 8.14
C GLY A 18 9.40 4.30 8.52
N LEU A 19 8.35 5.10 8.33
CA LEU A 19 6.96 4.68 8.55
C LEU A 19 6.33 4.18 7.24
N ILE A 20 5.78 2.96 7.25
CA ILE A 20 4.90 2.46 6.19
C ILE A 20 3.45 2.63 6.67
N VAL A 21 2.63 3.35 5.90
CA VAL A 21 1.23 3.61 6.27
C VAL A 21 0.31 2.64 5.53
N SER A 22 -0.58 1.97 6.27
CA SER A 22 -1.58 1.08 5.67
C SER A 22 -2.85 1.86 5.37
N CYS A 23 -3.08 2.22 4.11
CA CYS A 23 -4.24 3.00 3.66
C CYS A 23 -5.34 2.04 3.19
N GLN A 24 -6.24 1.65 4.09
CA GLN A 24 -7.32 0.70 3.83
C GLN A 24 -8.58 1.12 4.59
N ALA A 25 -9.75 0.76 4.06
CA ALA A 25 -11.03 0.99 4.69
C ALA A 25 -11.92 -0.26 4.59
N PRO A 26 -12.87 -0.48 5.52
CA PRO A 26 -13.88 -1.52 5.39
C PRO A 26 -14.71 -1.35 4.11
N ALA A 27 -15.11 -2.44 3.46
CA ALA A 27 -15.83 -2.41 2.18
C ALA A 27 -17.16 -1.62 2.23
N ASN A 28 -17.80 -1.55 3.40
CA ASN A 28 -19.04 -0.78 3.61
C ASN A 28 -18.80 0.68 4.01
N SER A 29 -17.53 1.11 4.16
CA SER A 29 -17.18 2.48 4.52
C SER A 29 -17.24 3.38 3.28
N PRO A 30 -17.74 4.63 3.40
CA PRO A 30 -17.64 5.60 2.32
C PRO A 30 -16.19 5.93 1.93
N LEU A 31 -15.21 5.60 2.79
CA LEU A 31 -13.78 5.76 2.52
C LEU A 31 -13.21 4.67 1.60
N CYS A 32 -13.93 3.58 1.37
CA CYS A 32 -13.50 2.47 0.52
C CYS A 32 -13.73 2.75 -0.98
N LYS A 33 -13.44 3.97 -1.40
CA LYS A 33 -13.44 4.36 -2.81
C LYS A 33 -12.01 4.50 -3.30
N PRO A 34 -11.66 4.04 -4.51
CA PRO A 34 -10.29 4.11 -5.02
C PRO A 34 -9.66 5.50 -4.93
N GLU A 35 -10.42 6.55 -5.27
CA GLU A 35 -9.97 7.94 -5.21
C GLU A 35 -9.70 8.43 -3.78
N ILE A 36 -10.44 7.94 -2.78
CA ILE A 36 -10.24 8.31 -1.37
C ILE A 36 -9.03 7.57 -0.81
N ILE A 37 -8.88 6.26 -1.10
CA ILE A 37 -7.70 5.50 -0.70
C ILE A 37 -6.42 6.08 -1.35
N ALA A 38 -6.50 6.51 -2.62
CA ALA A 38 -5.43 7.22 -3.30
C ALA A 38 -5.07 8.52 -2.59
N ALA A 39 -6.05 9.37 -2.25
CA ALA A 39 -5.82 10.61 -1.52
C ALA A 39 -5.19 10.38 -0.13
N LEU A 40 -5.62 9.32 0.59
CA LEU A 40 -5.01 8.94 1.87
C LEU A 40 -3.55 8.50 1.72
N ALA A 41 -3.23 7.74 0.67
CA ALA A 41 -1.88 7.30 0.39
C ALA A 41 -0.96 8.46 -0.03
N GLU A 42 -1.46 9.37 -0.87
CA GLU A 42 -0.76 10.60 -1.24
C GLU A 42 -0.51 11.49 -0.02
N THR A 43 -1.51 11.65 0.85
CA THR A 43 -1.36 12.38 2.11
C THR A 43 -0.29 11.75 3.00
N ALA A 44 -0.24 10.42 3.08
CA ALA A 44 0.78 9.71 3.85
C ALA A 44 2.19 9.97 3.31
N GLU A 45 2.38 9.90 1.98
CA GLU A 45 3.66 10.22 1.33
C GLU A 45 4.08 11.68 1.58
N GLN A 46 3.17 12.63 1.41
CA GLN A 46 3.42 14.06 1.65
C GLN A 46 3.84 14.34 3.10
N ASN A 47 3.46 13.49 4.06
CA ASN A 47 3.79 13.61 5.47
C ASN A 47 4.92 12.65 5.90
N GLY A 48 5.71 12.14 4.95
CA GLY A 48 6.96 11.43 5.23
C GLY A 48 6.84 9.92 5.38
N ALA A 49 5.73 9.31 4.99
CA ALA A 49 5.67 7.86 4.84
C ALA A 49 6.71 7.41 3.79
N VAL A 50 7.48 6.36 4.10
CA VAL A 50 8.49 5.80 3.18
C VAL A 50 7.92 4.68 2.30
N GLY A 51 6.65 4.37 2.46
CA GLY A 51 5.92 3.33 1.74
C GLY A 51 4.47 3.28 2.17
N VAL A 52 3.62 2.65 1.35
CA VAL A 52 2.20 2.46 1.65
C VAL A 52 1.79 1.00 1.47
N ARG A 53 0.85 0.51 2.29
CA ARG A 53 0.25 -0.82 2.14
C ARG A 53 -1.20 -0.68 1.70
N ILE A 54 -1.53 -1.28 0.56
CA ILE A 54 -2.83 -1.10 -0.11
C ILE A 54 -3.46 -2.48 -0.37
N ASP A 55 -4.76 -2.58 -0.14
CA ASP A 55 -5.56 -3.79 -0.41
C ASP A 55 -6.44 -3.60 -1.66
N SER A 56 -6.58 -4.68 -2.43
CA SER A 56 -7.32 -4.82 -3.70
C SER A 56 -6.62 -4.25 -4.95
N PRO A 57 -6.79 -4.90 -6.12
CA PRO A 57 -6.25 -4.41 -7.39
C PRO A 57 -6.69 -2.98 -7.75
N ASP A 58 -7.97 -2.64 -7.56
CA ASP A 58 -8.51 -1.34 -7.96
C ASP A 58 -7.90 -0.19 -7.14
N HIS A 59 -7.76 -0.37 -5.82
CA HIS A 59 -7.07 0.61 -4.98
C HIS A 59 -5.58 0.70 -5.31
N ILE A 60 -4.90 -0.43 -5.57
CA ILE A 60 -3.48 -0.43 -5.95
C ILE A 60 -3.28 0.36 -7.25
N LEU A 61 -4.16 0.16 -8.25
CA LEU A 61 -4.10 0.87 -9.52
C LEU A 61 -4.28 2.38 -9.35
N ALA A 62 -5.24 2.80 -8.51
CA ALA A 62 -5.49 4.20 -8.21
C ALA A 62 -4.31 4.85 -7.46
N VAL A 63 -3.82 4.21 -6.39
CA VAL A 63 -2.71 4.71 -5.57
C VAL A 63 -1.44 4.84 -6.41
N LYS A 64 -1.17 3.88 -7.31
CA LYS A 64 0.00 3.91 -8.19
C LYS A 64 0.06 5.12 -9.12
N GLN A 65 -1.06 5.80 -9.38
CA GLN A 65 -1.08 7.03 -10.17
C GLN A 65 -0.56 8.25 -9.38
N VAL A 66 -0.74 8.25 -8.05
CA VAL A 66 -0.53 9.44 -7.22
C VAL A 66 0.70 9.35 -6.31
N VAL A 67 1.15 8.15 -5.95
CA VAL A 67 2.35 7.99 -5.08
C VAL A 67 3.62 7.61 -5.82
N ARG A 68 4.77 8.00 -5.28
CA ARG A 68 6.11 7.58 -5.77
C ARG A 68 6.84 6.63 -4.82
N VAL A 69 6.44 6.60 -3.55
CA VAL A 69 6.92 5.62 -2.57
C VAL A 69 6.51 4.18 -2.92
N PRO A 70 7.26 3.16 -2.46
CA PRO A 70 6.92 1.76 -2.67
C PRO A 70 5.53 1.37 -2.15
N ILE A 71 4.81 0.55 -2.94
CA ILE A 71 3.50 0.01 -2.58
C ILE A 71 3.64 -1.46 -2.19
N LEU A 72 3.23 -1.80 -0.96
CA LEU A 72 3.04 -3.17 -0.49
C LEU A 72 1.59 -3.58 -0.81
N GLY A 73 1.37 -4.14 -1.99
CA GLY A 73 0.06 -4.58 -2.45
C GLY A 73 -0.34 -5.93 -1.84
N ILE A 74 -1.58 -6.02 -1.37
CA ILE A 74 -2.23 -7.29 -0.98
C ILE A 74 -3.58 -7.41 -1.68
N TYR A 75 -4.14 -8.61 -1.67
CA TYR A 75 -5.53 -8.84 -2.00
C TYR A 75 -6.15 -9.76 -0.95
N LYS A 76 -6.94 -9.18 -0.04
CA LYS A 76 -7.62 -9.92 1.01
C LYS A 76 -8.74 -10.78 0.43
N VAL A 77 -8.75 -12.06 0.81
CA VAL A 77 -9.79 -13.01 0.42
C VAL A 77 -10.55 -13.41 1.67
N VAL A 78 -11.84 -13.04 1.73
CA VAL A 78 -12.73 -13.43 2.82
C VAL A 78 -13.34 -14.80 2.48
N SER A 79 -13.27 -15.73 3.44
CA SER A 79 -13.83 -17.08 3.28
C SER A 79 -14.50 -17.53 4.57
N ALA A 80 -15.54 -18.37 4.47
CA ALA A 80 -16.26 -18.88 5.63
C ALA A 80 -15.40 -19.75 6.56
N SER A 81 -14.26 -20.25 6.08
CA SER A 81 -13.32 -21.09 6.83
C SER A 81 -12.34 -20.31 7.72
N SER A 82 -12.38 -18.97 7.71
CA SER A 82 -11.49 -18.12 8.50
C SER A 82 -12.24 -16.93 9.07
N GLU A 83 -12.17 -16.75 10.39
CA GLU A 83 -12.70 -15.56 11.07
C GLU A 83 -11.74 -14.37 10.97
N VAL A 84 -10.52 -14.57 10.47
CA VAL A 84 -9.50 -13.51 10.31
C VAL A 84 -9.70 -12.77 8.99
N TYR A 85 -9.85 -11.44 9.08
CA TYR A 85 -10.00 -10.48 7.97
C TYR A 85 -8.74 -9.66 7.68
#